data_AF-A0A3D3JWL8-F1
#
_entry.id   AF-A0A3D3JWL8-F1
#
_cell.length_a   1.000
_cell.length_b   1.000
_cell.length_c   1.000
_cell.angle_alpha   90.00
_cell.angle_beta   90.00
_cell.angle_gamma   90.00
#
_symmetry.space_group_name_H-M   'P 1'
#
loop_
_entity.id
_entity.type
_entity.pdbx_description
1 polymer ?
#
loop_
_entity_poly.entity_id
_entity_poly.type
_entity_poly.pdbx_seq_one_letter_code
_entity_poly.pdbx_strand_id
1 'polypeptide(L)'
;MDAVKQLAVDDRWIADSACIRRQIHPPRMHPQPVLSADRPWEKLGITLYGTVDYDEAGGFRMWYKAHDHERFPRVCYATSSNGMDWQKPELGICEFGGNTRNNIVFVPPGQLDGPNVIFDPDDAAAPYKMVIHLDHDGRRAVWGVTSPDGLHWKLQAQPFGHDFDDRPQAMAHRDHEGKLVVLGRKHDMFATYNERVVYRMTSDDFETWSEPQVVMKSDLADPPYMQCYSMTGFQWDSIYLGILEKMYVEPDVIDCELVFSPDGKDWQRIEPRTTFLPRGPAGSWNSHWVCTGSNPPPVYNDRLWWFLSGRTACHGIRQPDSLKEIGVASGRIDGFASLTTTEQGGWIRTRPFLWPGGELDINADTRRSMTMDPRFVSGEIRVEVLDENGAVIPGLSRDACQPFRRDKGLHTMTWTDKNMASLAGRTIALVFVMHEAHLYGFENSA
;
A
#
# COMPACT_ATOMS: atom_id res chain seq x y z
N MET A 1 23.08 -13.99 -6.49
CA MET A 1 22.05 -14.74 -5.75
C MET A 1 21.20 -13.68 -5.11
N ASP A 2 19.91 -13.65 -5.44
CA ASP A 2 19.02 -12.58 -4.98
C ASP A 2 18.82 -12.68 -3.47
N ALA A 3 18.69 -11.54 -2.81
CA ALA A 3 18.43 -11.49 -1.39
C ALA A 3 17.10 -12.20 -1.07
N VAL A 4 17.07 -12.97 0.02
CA VAL A 4 15.88 -13.60 0.54
C VAL A 4 15.32 -12.66 1.60
N LYS A 5 14.26 -11.91 1.27
CA LYS A 5 13.45 -11.20 2.26
C LYS A 5 12.13 -11.91 2.46
N GLN A 6 11.78 -12.13 3.73
CA GLN A 6 10.56 -12.81 4.13
C GLN A 6 9.80 -11.94 5.13
N LEU A 7 8.53 -11.70 4.85
CA LEU A 7 7.67 -10.85 5.67
C LEU A 7 6.63 -11.68 6.41
N ALA A 8 6.26 -11.23 7.61
CA ALA A 8 5.29 -11.91 8.47
C ALA A 8 3.86 -11.94 7.90
N VAL A 9 3.59 -11.20 6.84
CA VAL A 9 2.31 -11.23 6.09
C VAL A 9 2.14 -12.48 5.23
N ASP A 10 3.23 -13.18 4.92
CA ASP A 10 3.27 -14.32 4.02
C ASP A 10 3.51 -15.62 4.79
N ASP A 11 2.64 -16.62 4.61
CA ASP A 11 2.77 -17.93 5.26
C ASP A 11 3.63 -18.92 4.47
N ARG A 12 3.96 -18.64 3.21
CA ARG A 12 4.64 -19.60 2.32
C ARG A 12 6.00 -20.03 2.81
N TRP A 13 6.72 -19.18 3.54
CA TRP A 13 8.02 -19.51 4.12
C TRP A 13 7.92 -20.29 5.42
N ILE A 14 6.74 -20.39 6.05
CA ILE A 14 6.55 -21.08 7.33
C ILE A 14 6.32 -22.58 7.06
N ALA A 15 7.10 -23.42 7.74
CA ALA A 15 6.90 -24.87 7.74
C ALA A 15 6.07 -25.32 8.93
N ASP A 16 6.37 -24.77 10.10
CA ASP A 16 5.80 -25.23 11.37
C ASP A 16 5.91 -24.13 12.42
N SER A 17 5.01 -24.15 13.41
CA SER A 17 5.01 -23.15 14.47
C SER A 17 4.19 -23.60 15.68
N ALA A 18 4.48 -23.03 16.85
CA ALA A 18 3.66 -23.22 18.05
C ALA A 18 3.63 -21.96 18.92
N CYS A 19 2.48 -21.73 19.57
CA CYS A 19 2.27 -20.64 20.54
C CYS A 19 2.54 -19.23 19.98
N ILE A 20 2.30 -19.03 18.69
CA ILE A 20 2.43 -17.75 17.99
C ILE A 20 1.11 -17.36 17.32
N ARG A 21 0.93 -16.07 17.07
CA ARG A 21 -0.16 -15.56 16.21
C ARG A 21 0.32 -14.41 15.34
N ARG A 22 -0.32 -14.22 14.20
CA ARG A 22 -0.16 -13.00 13.40
C ARG A 22 -0.90 -11.83 14.06
N GLN A 23 -0.27 -10.66 14.04
CA GLN A 23 -0.86 -9.39 14.43
C GLN A 23 -0.61 -8.37 13.32
N ILE A 24 -1.68 -7.75 12.83
CA ILE A 24 -1.62 -6.62 11.88
C ILE A 24 -1.31 -5.33 12.65
N HIS A 25 -0.52 -4.44 12.05
CA HIS A 25 -0.08 -3.20 12.67
C HIS A 25 -0.51 -1.98 11.86
N PRO A 26 -1.66 -1.38 12.20
CA PRO A 26 -2.11 -0.13 11.59
C PRO A 26 -1.04 0.97 11.66
N PRO A 27 -0.76 1.71 10.57
CA PRO A 27 0.09 2.88 10.64
C PRO A 27 -0.58 3.96 11.50
N ARG A 28 0.24 4.76 12.18
CA ARG A 28 -0.24 5.81 13.07
C ARG A 28 -0.68 7.01 12.25
N MET A 29 -1.98 7.27 12.24
CA MET A 29 -2.55 8.42 11.55
C MET A 29 -2.20 9.74 12.24
N HIS A 30 -1.84 10.75 11.44
CA HIS A 30 -1.73 12.11 11.91
C HIS A 30 -3.14 12.69 12.15
N PRO A 31 -3.40 13.34 13.30
CA PRO A 31 -4.76 13.74 13.68
C PRO A 31 -5.36 14.82 12.75
N GLN A 32 -4.52 15.69 12.20
CA GLN A 32 -4.93 16.76 11.30
C GLN A 32 -4.60 16.41 9.84
N PRO A 33 -5.43 16.85 8.88
CA PRO A 33 -5.09 16.78 7.46
C PRO A 33 -3.80 17.55 7.18
N VAL A 34 -3.09 17.15 6.13
CA VAL A 34 -1.90 17.85 5.61
C VAL A 34 -2.23 18.76 4.43
N LEU A 35 -3.38 18.53 3.77
CA LEU A 35 -3.89 19.40 2.73
C LEU A 35 -5.41 19.50 2.83
N SER A 36 -5.91 20.74 2.78
CA SER A 36 -7.33 21.08 2.77
C SER A 36 -7.65 21.95 1.55
N ALA A 37 -8.94 21.99 1.19
CA ALA A 37 -9.43 22.87 0.14
C ALA A 37 -9.39 24.34 0.60
N ASP A 38 -8.62 25.17 -0.08
CA ASP A 38 -8.45 26.59 0.26
C ASP A 38 -8.34 27.49 -0.98
N ARG A 39 -8.68 26.96 -2.16
CA ARG A 39 -8.69 27.68 -3.44
C ARG A 39 -10.06 27.62 -4.12
N PRO A 40 -10.40 28.60 -4.98
CA PRO A 40 -11.70 28.64 -5.67
C PRO A 40 -12.02 27.40 -6.54
N TRP A 41 -11.00 26.79 -7.16
CA TRP A 41 -11.14 25.57 -7.96
C TRP A 41 -11.27 24.29 -7.12
N GLU A 42 -11.22 24.40 -5.80
CA GLU A 42 -11.35 23.32 -4.83
C GLU A 42 -12.58 23.48 -3.93
N LYS A 43 -13.50 24.40 -4.30
CA LYS A 43 -14.59 24.86 -3.42
C LYS A 43 -15.41 23.75 -2.77
N LEU A 44 -15.54 22.61 -3.44
CA LEU A 44 -16.32 21.46 -2.96
C LEU A 44 -15.45 20.31 -2.41
N GLY A 45 -14.18 20.58 -2.12
CA GLY A 45 -13.27 19.67 -1.45
C GLY A 45 -12.26 19.02 -2.38
N ILE A 46 -11.26 18.39 -1.75
CA ILE A 46 -10.16 17.70 -2.42
C ILE A 46 -10.09 16.24 -1.99
N THR A 47 -9.63 15.38 -2.87
CA THR A 47 -9.38 13.96 -2.55
C THR A 47 -8.07 13.57 -3.20
N LEU A 48 -7.31 12.70 -2.54
CA LEU A 48 -6.13 12.09 -3.13
C LEU A 48 -6.57 11.19 -4.28
N TYR A 49 -6.82 9.88 -4.07
CA TYR A 49 -7.07 8.86 -5.11
C TYR A 49 -6.10 8.82 -6.30
N GLY A 50 -5.26 9.83 -6.45
CA GLY A 50 -4.06 9.85 -7.24
C GLY A 50 -2.86 9.55 -6.36
N THR A 51 -1.76 10.20 -6.67
CA THR A 51 -0.43 9.72 -6.30
C THR A 51 0.30 10.73 -5.43
N VAL A 52 1.03 10.25 -4.42
CA VAL A 52 2.08 11.02 -3.76
C VAL A 52 3.43 10.36 -3.99
N ASP A 53 4.24 10.98 -4.84
CA ASP A 53 5.58 10.53 -5.15
C ASP A 53 6.61 11.27 -4.27
N TYR A 54 7.77 10.65 -4.06
CA TYR A 54 8.89 11.21 -3.30
C TYR A 54 10.22 10.77 -3.88
N ASP A 55 11.11 11.74 -4.09
CA ASP A 55 12.54 11.48 -4.28
C ASP A 55 13.38 12.48 -3.45
N GLU A 56 14.58 12.07 -3.07
CA GLU A 56 15.45 12.88 -2.19
C GLU A 56 15.87 14.23 -2.80
N ALA A 57 15.96 14.32 -4.13
CA ALA A 57 16.42 15.53 -4.81
C ALA A 57 15.27 16.54 -5.05
N GLY A 58 14.07 16.04 -5.33
CA GLY A 58 12.89 16.81 -5.72
C GLY A 58 11.82 16.94 -4.63
N GLY A 59 11.94 16.23 -3.51
CA GLY A 59 10.96 16.20 -2.44
C GLY A 59 9.67 15.46 -2.84
N PHE A 60 8.60 15.75 -2.13
CA PHE A 60 7.27 15.18 -2.37
C PHE A 60 6.51 15.93 -3.45
N ARG A 61 5.77 15.17 -4.27
CA ARG A 61 4.86 15.66 -5.30
C ARG A 61 3.52 14.95 -5.17
N MET A 62 2.43 15.67 -5.31
CA MET A 62 1.08 15.14 -5.18
C MET A 62 0.23 15.52 -6.38
N TRP A 63 -0.41 14.54 -7.00
CA TRP A 63 -1.49 14.72 -7.96
C TRP A 63 -2.79 14.34 -7.29
N TYR A 64 -3.69 15.31 -7.15
CA TYR A 64 -4.94 15.13 -6.41
C TYR A 64 -6.13 15.69 -7.17
N LYS A 65 -7.31 15.20 -6.84
CA LYS A 65 -8.57 15.67 -7.44
C LYS A 65 -9.17 16.81 -6.63
N ALA A 66 -9.65 17.83 -7.31
CA ALA A 66 -10.44 18.93 -6.76
C ALA A 66 -11.79 19.06 -7.47
N HIS A 67 -12.78 19.63 -6.80
CA HIS A 67 -14.03 20.07 -7.44
C HIS A 67 -14.26 21.55 -7.16
N ASP A 68 -14.62 22.29 -8.21
CA ASP A 68 -15.05 23.68 -8.06
C ASP A 68 -16.50 23.79 -7.56
N HIS A 69 -17.01 25.01 -7.49
CA HIS A 69 -18.37 25.32 -7.06
C HIS A 69 -19.48 24.75 -7.97
N GLU A 70 -19.17 24.44 -9.22
CA GLU A 70 -20.08 23.81 -10.20
C GLU A 70 -20.02 22.28 -10.15
N ARG A 71 -19.26 21.71 -9.19
CA ARG A 71 -18.94 20.29 -9.08
C ARG A 71 -18.14 19.76 -10.28
N PHE A 72 -17.44 20.64 -10.99
CA PHE A 72 -16.59 20.21 -12.10
C PHE A 72 -15.22 19.72 -11.58
N PRO A 73 -14.79 18.50 -11.93
CA PRO A 73 -13.56 17.93 -11.42
C PRO A 73 -12.32 18.46 -12.14
N ARG A 74 -11.20 18.56 -11.42
CA ARG A 74 -9.88 18.94 -11.94
C ARG A 74 -8.80 18.12 -11.27
N VAL A 75 -7.68 17.91 -11.97
CA VAL A 75 -6.46 17.37 -11.35
C VAL A 75 -5.54 18.54 -11.04
N CYS A 76 -5.11 18.60 -9.78
CA CYS A 76 -4.25 19.63 -9.23
C CYS A 76 -2.93 19.01 -8.77
N TYR A 77 -1.91 19.86 -8.65
CA TYR A 77 -0.56 19.48 -8.27
C TYR A 77 -0.09 20.22 -7.02
N ALA A 78 0.55 19.54 -6.09
CA ALA A 78 1.15 20.15 -4.91
C ALA A 78 2.56 19.59 -4.65
N THR A 79 3.39 20.35 -3.95
CA THR A 79 4.76 19.96 -3.60
C THR A 79 5.03 20.13 -2.12
N SER A 80 5.94 19.34 -1.57
CA SER A 80 6.37 19.47 -0.17
C SER A 80 7.81 18.99 0.01
N SER A 81 8.58 19.62 0.90
CA SER A 81 9.92 19.14 1.27
C SER A 81 9.91 18.12 2.41
N ASN A 82 8.78 17.96 3.11
CA ASN A 82 8.68 17.15 4.33
C ASN A 82 7.42 16.28 4.43
N GLY A 83 6.55 16.30 3.43
CA GLY A 83 5.30 15.53 3.38
C GLY A 83 4.19 16.07 4.29
N MET A 84 4.46 17.12 5.07
CA MET A 84 3.52 17.73 6.03
C MET A 84 3.05 19.09 5.56
N ASP A 85 3.98 19.94 5.12
CA ASP A 85 3.72 21.31 4.68
C ASP A 85 3.67 21.35 3.16
N TRP A 86 2.50 21.61 2.60
CA TRP A 86 2.25 21.51 1.16
C TRP A 86 2.07 22.89 0.51
N GLN A 87 2.71 23.05 -0.65
CA GLN A 87 2.61 24.23 -1.49
C GLN A 87 1.79 23.92 -2.74
N LYS A 88 0.86 24.82 -3.08
CA LYS A 88 0.06 24.80 -4.32
C LYS A 88 0.64 25.85 -5.27
N PRO A 89 1.61 25.49 -6.14
CA PRO A 89 2.31 26.46 -6.97
C PRO A 89 1.41 27.09 -8.04
N GLU A 90 1.64 28.35 -8.39
CA GLU A 90 1.02 28.97 -9.57
C GLU A 90 1.74 28.49 -10.83
N LEU A 91 1.18 27.48 -11.50
CA LEU A 91 1.82 26.80 -12.63
C LEU A 91 1.65 27.52 -13.96
N GLY A 92 0.59 28.32 -14.13
CA GLY A 92 0.34 29.03 -15.38
C GLY A 92 -0.20 28.17 -16.52
N ILE A 93 -0.59 26.91 -16.26
CA ILE A 93 -0.92 25.90 -17.29
C ILE A 93 -2.39 25.97 -17.72
N CYS A 94 -3.33 25.93 -16.77
CA CYS A 94 -4.76 25.88 -17.06
C CYS A 94 -5.46 27.19 -16.69
N GLU A 95 -6.46 27.60 -17.47
CA GLU A 95 -7.30 28.76 -17.17
C GLU A 95 -8.36 28.42 -16.12
N PHE A 96 -8.54 29.31 -15.15
CA PHE A 96 -9.65 29.27 -14.20
C PHE A 96 -10.05 30.69 -13.80
N GLY A 97 -11.30 31.06 -14.04
CA GLY A 97 -11.82 32.37 -13.67
C GLY A 97 -11.04 33.53 -14.31
N GLY A 98 -10.66 33.40 -15.59
CA GLY A 98 -10.03 34.46 -16.37
C GLY A 98 -8.53 34.65 -16.15
N ASN A 99 -7.85 33.75 -15.44
CA ASN A 99 -6.39 33.76 -15.32
C ASN A 99 -5.81 32.35 -15.08
N THR A 100 -4.48 32.22 -15.07
CA THR A 100 -3.77 30.93 -14.94
C THR A 100 -2.99 30.78 -13.62
N ARG A 101 -3.23 31.65 -12.63
CA ARG A 101 -2.56 31.61 -11.31
C ARG A 101 -3.21 30.56 -10.42
N ASN A 102 -2.94 29.30 -10.75
CA ASN A 102 -3.47 28.13 -10.06
C ASN A 102 -2.50 26.94 -10.22
N ASN A 103 -2.80 25.85 -9.52
CA ASN A 103 -2.02 24.62 -9.54
C ASN A 103 -2.73 23.48 -10.32
N ILE A 104 -3.62 23.82 -11.26
CA ILE A 104 -4.33 22.84 -12.07
C ILE A 104 -3.41 22.35 -13.18
N VAL A 105 -3.33 21.03 -13.37
CA VAL A 105 -2.52 20.37 -14.40
C VAL A 105 -3.37 19.66 -15.45
N PHE A 106 -4.63 19.32 -15.14
CA PHE A 106 -5.52 18.69 -16.10
C PHE A 106 -6.97 19.08 -15.85
N VAL A 107 -7.63 19.58 -16.90
CA VAL A 107 -9.07 19.84 -16.94
C VAL A 107 -9.68 18.77 -17.86
N PRO A 108 -10.42 17.79 -17.32
CA PRO A 108 -10.99 16.72 -18.12
C PRO A 108 -12.11 17.25 -19.03
N PRO A 109 -12.44 16.56 -20.14
CA PRO A 109 -13.57 16.92 -20.99
C PRO A 109 -14.93 16.43 -20.44
N GLY A 110 -14.96 15.95 -19.20
CA GLY A 110 -16.11 15.28 -18.58
C GLY A 110 -15.92 15.03 -17.09
N GLN A 111 -16.78 14.21 -16.48
CA GLN A 111 -16.65 13.87 -15.06
C GLN A 111 -15.54 12.85 -14.85
N LEU A 112 -14.60 13.15 -13.95
CA LEU A 112 -13.39 12.37 -13.68
C LEU A 112 -13.36 11.85 -12.24
N ASP A 113 -12.89 10.61 -12.07
CA ASP A 113 -12.48 10.07 -10.77
C ASP A 113 -11.12 9.34 -10.86
N GLY A 114 -10.42 9.28 -9.73
CA GLY A 114 -9.15 8.56 -9.56
C GLY A 114 -8.04 8.99 -10.53
N PRO A 115 -7.38 10.15 -10.33
CA PRO A 115 -6.23 10.55 -11.14
C PRO A 115 -4.95 9.79 -10.76
N ASN A 116 -4.88 8.50 -11.07
CA ASN A 116 -3.76 7.63 -10.68
C ASN A 116 -2.54 7.89 -11.56
N VAL A 117 -1.51 8.56 -11.03
CA VAL A 117 -0.28 8.86 -11.77
C VAL A 117 0.79 7.80 -11.48
N ILE A 118 1.39 7.26 -12.54
CA ILE A 118 2.51 6.33 -12.49
C ILE A 118 3.66 6.85 -13.34
N PHE A 119 4.88 6.40 -13.03
CA PHE A 119 6.08 6.69 -13.79
C PHE A 119 6.59 5.40 -14.46
N ASP A 120 6.55 5.37 -15.78
CA ASP A 120 7.01 4.27 -16.63
C ASP A 120 8.30 4.68 -17.35
N PRO A 121 9.49 4.36 -16.79
CA PRO A 121 10.77 4.77 -17.37
C PRO A 121 11.05 4.16 -18.75
N ASP A 122 10.34 3.10 -19.14
CA ASP A 122 10.50 2.45 -20.44
C ASP A 122 9.91 3.27 -21.60
N ASP A 123 9.00 4.21 -21.29
CA ASP A 123 8.41 5.14 -22.25
C ASP A 123 9.06 6.52 -22.15
N ALA A 124 10.22 6.68 -22.81
CA ALA A 124 10.97 7.93 -22.75
C ALA A 124 10.22 9.14 -23.34
N ALA A 125 9.22 8.92 -24.20
CA ALA A 125 8.46 10.01 -24.82
C ALA A 125 7.35 10.54 -23.90
N ALA A 126 6.74 9.66 -23.11
CA ALA A 126 5.73 10.04 -22.13
C ALA A 126 5.83 9.17 -20.86
N PRO A 127 6.89 9.37 -20.05
CA PRO A 127 7.17 8.53 -18.90
C PRO A 127 6.13 8.69 -17.78
N TYR A 128 5.37 9.79 -17.76
CA TYR A 128 4.25 9.93 -16.84
C TYR A 128 2.95 9.48 -17.50
N LYS A 129 2.27 8.56 -16.82
CA LYS A 129 0.98 8.01 -17.25
C LYS A 129 -0.04 8.22 -16.15
N MET A 130 -1.23 8.67 -16.51
CA MET A 130 -2.34 8.84 -15.58
C MET A 130 -3.52 7.99 -16.04
N VAL A 131 -4.00 7.12 -15.17
CA VAL A 131 -5.18 6.28 -15.40
C VAL A 131 -6.36 6.89 -14.68
N ILE A 132 -7.44 7.18 -15.41
CA ILE A 132 -8.61 7.89 -14.90
C ILE A 132 -9.90 7.15 -15.24
N HIS A 133 -10.87 7.24 -14.34
CA HIS A 133 -12.27 7.03 -14.72
C HIS A 133 -12.78 8.32 -15.37
N LEU A 134 -13.45 8.23 -16.52
CA LEU A 134 -14.01 9.40 -17.21
C LEU A 134 -15.39 9.07 -17.81
N ASP A 135 -16.36 9.91 -17.50
CA ASP A 135 -17.65 10.01 -18.20
C ASP A 135 -17.57 11.19 -19.18
N HIS A 136 -17.46 10.85 -20.48
CA HIS A 136 -17.29 11.79 -21.57
C HIS A 136 -18.03 11.29 -22.82
N ASP A 137 -18.82 12.16 -23.45
CA ASP A 137 -19.62 11.87 -24.65
C ASP A 137 -20.51 10.61 -24.52
N GLY A 138 -21.11 10.43 -23.34
CA GLY A 138 -21.98 9.30 -23.04
C GLY A 138 -21.25 7.97 -22.89
N ARG A 139 -19.91 7.99 -22.84
CA ARG A 139 -19.05 6.83 -22.58
C ARG A 139 -18.45 6.95 -21.20
N ARG A 140 -18.80 5.98 -20.36
CA ARG A 140 -18.29 5.82 -19.02
C ARG A 140 -17.27 4.69 -19.01
N ALA A 141 -15.98 5.00 -18.86
CA ALA A 141 -14.89 4.01 -18.98
C ALA A 141 -13.62 4.47 -18.25
N VAL A 142 -12.62 3.58 -18.20
CA VAL A 142 -11.25 3.95 -17.85
C VAL A 142 -10.47 4.42 -19.08
N TRP A 143 -9.70 5.49 -18.90
CA TRP A 143 -8.90 6.14 -19.94
C TRP A 143 -7.46 6.34 -19.50
N GLY A 144 -6.55 6.34 -20.47
CA GLY A 144 -5.16 6.73 -20.29
C GLY A 144 -4.94 8.20 -20.66
N VAL A 145 -4.08 8.85 -19.90
CA VAL A 145 -3.60 10.21 -20.14
C VAL A 145 -2.08 10.17 -20.00
N THR A 146 -1.34 10.74 -20.94
CA THR A 146 0.13 10.66 -20.94
C THR A 146 0.75 12.04 -20.83
N SER A 147 1.96 12.11 -20.27
CA SER A 147 2.68 13.37 -20.07
C SER A 147 4.20 13.16 -20.11
N PRO A 148 4.94 14.09 -20.73
CA PRO A 148 6.40 14.07 -20.71
C PRO A 148 6.99 14.47 -19.35
N ASP A 149 6.26 15.24 -18.53
CA ASP A 149 6.78 15.92 -17.35
C ASP A 149 5.88 15.82 -16.10
N GLY A 150 4.74 15.13 -16.21
CA GLY A 150 3.75 14.99 -15.15
C GLY A 150 2.91 16.25 -14.91
N LEU A 151 3.06 17.30 -15.73
CA LEU A 151 2.34 18.57 -15.62
C LEU A 151 1.49 18.86 -16.87
N HIS A 152 2.00 18.54 -18.06
CA HIS A 152 1.31 18.74 -19.33
C HIS A 152 0.74 17.42 -19.83
N TRP A 153 -0.58 17.28 -19.67
CA TRP A 153 -1.28 16.01 -19.87
C TRP A 153 -2.04 15.95 -21.19
N LYS A 154 -1.96 14.81 -21.89
CA LYS A 154 -2.67 14.53 -23.13
C LYS A 154 -3.55 13.29 -22.98
N LEU A 155 -4.86 13.46 -23.14
CA LEU A 155 -5.82 12.35 -23.14
C LEU A 155 -5.63 11.46 -24.38
N GLN A 156 -5.69 10.14 -24.19
CA GLN A 156 -5.69 9.18 -25.30
C GLN A 156 -6.96 9.29 -26.15
N ALA A 157 -6.90 8.84 -27.40
CA ALA A 157 -8.03 8.93 -28.32
C ALA A 157 -9.17 7.95 -27.99
N GLN A 158 -8.88 6.85 -27.30
CA GLN A 158 -9.84 5.79 -26.96
C GLN A 158 -9.67 5.36 -25.49
N PRO A 159 -10.74 4.89 -24.83
CA PRO A 159 -10.64 4.26 -23.52
C PRO A 159 -10.01 2.88 -23.60
N PHE A 160 -9.68 2.29 -22.45
CA PHE A 160 -9.05 0.96 -22.33
C PHE A 160 -9.97 -0.21 -22.77
N GLY A 161 -11.28 0.02 -22.85
CA GLY A 161 -12.27 -0.96 -23.36
C GLY A 161 -12.80 -1.95 -22.31
N HIS A 162 -13.35 -3.07 -22.79
CA HIS A 162 -13.81 -4.22 -21.99
C HIS A 162 -14.82 -3.94 -20.86
N ASP A 163 -15.66 -2.91 -21.01
CA ASP A 163 -16.60 -2.43 -19.99
C ASP A 163 -15.95 -2.13 -18.63
N PHE A 164 -14.63 -1.88 -18.64
CA PHE A 164 -13.88 -1.50 -17.47
C PHE A 164 -14.10 -0.03 -17.18
N ASP A 165 -14.62 0.24 -15.99
CA ASP A 165 -15.38 1.45 -15.73
C ASP A 165 -14.76 2.28 -14.61
N ASP A 166 -14.98 1.89 -13.35
CA ASP A 166 -14.92 2.82 -12.22
C ASP A 166 -13.91 2.38 -11.16
N ARG A 167 -13.35 3.36 -10.45
CA ARG A 167 -12.28 3.22 -9.46
C ARG A 167 -11.05 2.48 -9.97
N PRO A 168 -10.44 2.95 -11.07
CA PRO A 168 -9.13 2.46 -11.44
C PRO A 168 -8.11 2.78 -10.34
N GLN A 169 -7.16 1.87 -10.18
CA GLN A 169 -5.97 1.94 -9.33
C GLN A 169 -4.82 1.31 -10.12
N ALA A 170 -3.96 2.15 -10.69
CA ALA A 170 -2.80 1.69 -11.44
C ALA A 170 -1.66 1.33 -10.48
N MET A 171 -1.01 0.19 -10.67
CA MET A 171 0.20 -0.12 -9.92
C MET A 171 1.34 0.80 -10.38
N ALA A 172 2.10 1.35 -9.43
CA ALA A 172 3.16 2.32 -9.71
C ALA A 172 4.29 1.77 -10.60
N HIS A 173 4.48 0.45 -10.61
CA HIS A 173 5.48 -0.25 -11.39
C HIS A 173 4.85 -1.37 -12.20
N ARG A 174 5.55 -1.76 -13.28
CA ARG A 174 5.24 -2.97 -14.02
C ARG A 174 5.36 -4.19 -13.11
N ASP A 175 4.53 -5.21 -13.35
CA ASP A 175 4.60 -6.47 -12.61
C ASP A 175 5.83 -7.30 -12.99
N HIS A 176 5.98 -8.46 -12.36
CA HIS A 176 7.11 -9.36 -12.59
C HIS A 176 7.16 -9.94 -14.02
N GLU A 177 6.11 -9.77 -14.83
CA GLU A 177 6.04 -10.15 -16.24
C GLU A 177 6.30 -8.93 -17.16
N GLY A 178 6.65 -7.78 -16.58
CA GLY A 178 6.89 -6.53 -17.30
C GLY A 178 5.62 -5.81 -17.75
N LYS A 179 4.45 -6.17 -17.21
CA LYS A 179 3.16 -5.58 -17.63
C LYS A 179 2.77 -4.40 -16.75
N LEU A 180 2.18 -3.38 -17.35
CA LEU A 180 1.40 -2.38 -16.63
C LEU A 180 0.15 -3.05 -16.05
N VAL A 181 -0.24 -2.71 -14.82
CA VAL A 181 -1.38 -3.32 -14.14
C VAL A 181 -2.36 -2.25 -13.67
N VAL A 182 -3.65 -2.46 -13.94
CA VAL A 182 -4.73 -1.65 -13.39
C VAL A 182 -5.72 -2.56 -12.66
N LEU A 183 -5.99 -2.20 -11.41
CA LEU A 183 -7.08 -2.73 -10.62
C LEU A 183 -8.29 -1.80 -10.74
N GLY A 184 -9.51 -2.32 -10.71
CA GLY A 184 -10.69 -1.50 -10.88
C GLY A 184 -11.96 -2.32 -10.93
N ARG A 185 -13.00 -1.80 -11.59
CA ARG A 185 -14.32 -2.44 -11.60
C ARG A 185 -14.90 -2.48 -13.00
N LYS A 186 -15.67 -3.54 -13.25
CA LYS A 186 -16.42 -3.74 -14.49
C LYS A 186 -17.87 -3.29 -14.34
N HIS A 187 -18.45 -2.72 -15.40
CA HIS A 187 -19.79 -2.16 -15.39
C HIS A 187 -20.89 -3.17 -14.97
N ASP A 188 -20.79 -4.42 -15.42
CA ASP A 188 -21.79 -5.47 -15.23
C ASP A 188 -21.66 -6.24 -13.89
N MET A 189 -20.71 -5.88 -13.02
CA MET A 189 -20.40 -6.65 -11.79
C MET A 189 -21.62 -6.89 -10.89
N PHE A 190 -22.56 -5.94 -10.82
CA PHE A 190 -23.78 -6.09 -10.02
C PHE A 190 -24.77 -7.08 -10.64
N ALA A 191 -24.83 -7.17 -11.97
CA ALA A 191 -25.67 -8.16 -12.63
C ALA A 191 -25.12 -9.59 -12.41
N THR A 192 -23.79 -9.73 -12.29
CA THR A 192 -23.13 -11.03 -12.07
C THR A 192 -23.08 -11.44 -10.59
N TYR A 193 -22.70 -10.52 -9.70
CA TYR A 193 -22.36 -10.84 -8.31
C TYR A 193 -23.29 -10.18 -7.29
N ASN A 194 -24.13 -9.23 -7.71
CA ASN A 194 -24.96 -8.42 -6.81
C ASN A 194 -24.14 -7.64 -5.75
N GLU A 195 -22.87 -7.35 -6.04
CA GLU A 195 -21.95 -6.62 -5.16
C GLU A 195 -20.83 -5.95 -5.97
N ARG A 196 -20.05 -5.08 -5.32
CA ARG A 196 -18.78 -4.58 -5.89
C ARG A 196 -17.69 -5.64 -5.75
N VAL A 197 -16.93 -5.79 -6.82
CA VAL A 197 -15.83 -6.75 -6.98
C VAL A 197 -14.65 -6.04 -7.63
N VAL A 198 -13.43 -6.42 -7.25
CA VAL A 198 -12.20 -5.88 -7.82
C VAL A 198 -11.74 -6.78 -8.97
N TYR A 199 -11.48 -6.14 -10.10
CA TYR A 199 -10.94 -6.73 -11.31
C TYR A 199 -9.51 -6.24 -11.57
N ARG A 200 -8.74 -7.01 -12.33
CA ARG A 200 -7.39 -6.73 -12.79
C ARG A 200 -7.34 -6.77 -14.31
N MET A 201 -6.67 -5.79 -14.92
CA MET A 201 -6.27 -5.78 -16.33
C MET A 201 -4.77 -5.51 -16.43
N THR A 202 -4.16 -5.99 -17.51
CA THR A 202 -2.76 -5.73 -17.84
C THR A 202 -2.58 -5.18 -19.24
N SER A 203 -1.45 -4.49 -19.44
CA SER A 203 -1.05 -3.96 -20.75
C SER A 203 0.47 -3.99 -20.90
N ASP A 204 0.95 -4.24 -22.11
CA ASP A 204 2.36 -4.08 -22.46
C ASP A 204 2.72 -2.62 -22.77
N ASP A 205 1.81 -1.93 -23.43
CA ASP A 205 2.04 -0.70 -24.20
C ASP A 205 1.23 0.51 -23.71
N PHE A 206 0.36 0.34 -22.71
CA PHE A 206 -0.59 1.34 -22.20
C PHE A 206 -1.73 1.71 -23.18
N GLU A 207 -1.88 0.97 -24.28
CA GLU A 207 -2.92 1.17 -25.29
C GLU A 207 -3.86 -0.04 -25.36
N THR A 208 -3.29 -1.23 -25.44
CA THR A 208 -4.03 -2.49 -25.54
C THR A 208 -4.10 -3.16 -24.17
N TRP A 209 -5.29 -3.48 -23.71
CA TRP A 209 -5.51 -4.07 -22.40
C TRP A 209 -6.12 -5.46 -22.47
N SER A 210 -5.76 -6.31 -21.50
CA SER A 210 -6.31 -7.66 -21.37
C SER A 210 -7.77 -7.66 -20.91
N GLU A 211 -8.47 -8.77 -21.13
CA GLU A 211 -9.79 -9.00 -20.53
C GLU A 211 -9.74 -8.89 -18.98
N PRO A 212 -10.67 -8.16 -18.33
CA PRO A 212 -10.70 -8.01 -16.88
C PRO A 212 -10.89 -9.35 -16.16
N GLN A 213 -10.01 -9.65 -15.20
CA GLN A 213 -10.11 -10.85 -14.34
C GLN A 213 -10.47 -10.46 -12.91
N VAL A 214 -11.41 -11.16 -12.28
CA VAL A 214 -11.73 -10.93 -10.86
C VAL A 214 -10.54 -11.36 -10.00
N VAL A 215 -10.12 -10.49 -9.08
CA VAL A 215 -9.01 -10.75 -8.16
C VAL A 215 -9.38 -10.61 -6.68
N MET A 216 -10.45 -9.89 -6.35
CA MET A 216 -10.91 -9.78 -4.96
C MET A 216 -12.42 -9.56 -4.91
N LYS A 217 -13.10 -10.32 -4.04
CA LYS A 217 -14.53 -10.20 -3.74
C LYS A 217 -14.79 -10.58 -2.29
N SER A 218 -15.99 -10.28 -1.78
CA SER A 218 -16.38 -10.73 -0.44
C SER A 218 -16.49 -12.26 -0.38
N ASP A 219 -16.30 -12.81 0.82
CA ASP A 219 -16.48 -14.23 1.11
C ASP A 219 -17.29 -14.47 2.39
N LEU A 220 -17.45 -15.73 2.81
CA LEU A 220 -18.27 -16.12 3.96
C LEU A 220 -17.73 -15.62 5.31
N ALA A 221 -16.48 -15.17 5.39
CA ALA A 221 -15.91 -14.60 6.61
C ALA A 221 -16.21 -13.10 6.72
N ASP A 222 -16.67 -12.46 5.65
CA ASP A 222 -17.06 -11.06 5.65
C ASP A 222 -18.48 -10.85 6.23
N PRO A 223 -18.72 -9.74 6.94
CA PRO A 223 -20.05 -9.46 7.47
C PRO A 223 -21.05 -9.18 6.34
N PRO A 224 -22.36 -9.42 6.55
CA PRO A 224 -23.39 -9.09 5.58
C PRO A 224 -23.28 -7.64 5.11
N TYR A 225 -23.47 -7.43 3.80
CA TYR A 225 -23.43 -6.11 3.15
C TYR A 225 -22.08 -5.40 3.18
N MET A 226 -20.99 -6.11 3.52
CA MET A 226 -19.64 -5.62 3.23
C MET A 226 -19.26 -5.99 1.79
N GLN A 227 -18.77 -5.01 1.03
CA GLN A 227 -18.36 -5.18 -0.36
C GLN A 227 -16.92 -4.74 -0.55
N CYS A 228 -16.19 -5.44 -1.42
CA CYS A 228 -14.86 -5.05 -1.87
C CYS A 228 -14.99 -3.84 -2.81
N TYR A 229 -14.78 -2.65 -2.26
CA TYR A 229 -15.15 -1.41 -2.93
C TYR A 229 -14.15 -1.00 -4.02
N SER A 230 -12.86 -1.05 -3.68
CA SER A 230 -11.71 -0.81 -4.55
C SER A 230 -10.46 -1.37 -3.85
N MET A 231 -9.34 -1.42 -4.55
CA MET A 231 -8.08 -1.90 -4.00
C MET A 231 -6.91 -1.19 -4.67
N THR A 232 -6.05 -0.57 -3.87
CA THR A 232 -4.71 -0.17 -4.32
C THR A 232 -3.79 -1.38 -4.19
N GLY A 233 -3.02 -1.70 -5.22
CA GLY A 233 -2.00 -2.75 -5.17
C GLY A 233 -0.64 -2.20 -5.55
N PHE A 234 0.42 -2.73 -4.96
CA PHE A 234 1.80 -2.36 -5.28
C PHE A 234 2.76 -3.49 -4.96
N GLN A 235 3.85 -3.57 -5.71
CA GLN A 235 4.95 -4.46 -5.38
C GLN A 235 5.67 -3.95 -4.13
N TRP A 236 5.98 -4.86 -3.22
CA TRP A 236 6.82 -4.62 -2.07
C TRP A 236 7.83 -5.77 -1.97
N ASP A 237 9.07 -5.50 -2.38
CA ASP A 237 10.11 -6.52 -2.50
C ASP A 237 9.65 -7.69 -3.43
N SER A 238 9.72 -8.93 -2.96
CA SER A 238 9.36 -10.16 -3.66
C SER A 238 7.87 -10.50 -3.63
N ILE A 239 7.05 -9.61 -3.08
CA ILE A 239 5.61 -9.80 -2.92
C ILE A 239 4.82 -8.59 -3.41
N TYR A 240 3.50 -8.73 -3.46
CA TYR A 240 2.57 -7.62 -3.66
C TYR A 240 1.77 -7.41 -2.37
N LEU A 241 1.64 -6.15 -1.99
CA LEU A 241 0.74 -5.71 -0.92
C LEU A 241 -0.39 -4.90 -1.52
N GLY A 242 -1.53 -4.89 -0.84
CA GLY A 242 -2.68 -4.15 -1.27
C GLY A 242 -3.47 -3.60 -0.10
N ILE A 243 -4.18 -2.51 -0.38
CA ILE A 243 -5.06 -1.83 0.55
C ILE A 243 -6.47 -1.96 -0.01
N LEU A 244 -7.21 -2.93 0.53
CA LEU A 244 -8.59 -3.20 0.17
C LEU A 244 -9.51 -2.23 0.89
N GLU A 245 -10.26 -1.41 0.14
CA GLU A 245 -11.35 -0.60 0.68
C GLU A 245 -12.56 -1.49 0.96
N LYS A 246 -12.94 -1.60 2.24
CA LYS A 246 -14.13 -2.34 2.69
C LYS A 246 -15.29 -1.38 2.83
N MET A 247 -16.25 -1.47 1.92
CA MET A 247 -17.49 -0.71 2.05
C MET A 247 -18.52 -1.50 2.82
N TYR A 248 -18.93 -0.96 3.95
CA TYR A 248 -20.11 -1.39 4.68
C TYR A 248 -21.30 -0.61 4.14
N VAL A 249 -22.14 -1.24 3.32
CA VAL A 249 -23.27 -0.55 2.64
C VAL A 249 -24.23 0.06 3.66
N GLU A 250 -24.42 -0.61 4.79
CA GLU A 250 -25.07 -0.08 5.98
C GLU A 250 -24.08 -0.27 7.14
N PRO A 251 -23.54 0.80 7.76
CA PRO A 251 -24.06 2.18 7.80
C PRO A 251 -23.49 3.17 6.75
N ASP A 252 -23.03 2.72 5.57
CA ASP A 252 -22.38 3.54 4.52
C ASP A 252 -21.05 4.15 4.99
N VAL A 253 -20.09 3.27 5.29
CA VAL A 253 -18.74 3.65 5.77
C VAL A 253 -17.67 2.80 5.11
N ILE A 254 -16.47 3.36 4.96
CA ILE A 254 -15.31 2.68 4.38
C ILE A 254 -14.10 2.79 5.29
N ASP A 255 -13.53 1.63 5.62
CA ASP A 255 -12.19 1.48 6.17
C ASP A 255 -11.33 0.62 5.24
N CYS A 256 -10.04 0.43 5.56
CA CYS A 256 -9.18 -0.40 4.73
C CYS A 256 -8.57 -1.59 5.47
N GLU A 257 -8.38 -2.66 4.72
CA GLU A 257 -7.70 -3.88 5.13
C GLU A 257 -6.43 -4.10 4.31
N LEU A 258 -5.40 -4.66 4.95
CA LEU A 258 -4.18 -5.10 4.25
C LEU A 258 -4.42 -6.47 3.62
N VAL A 259 -4.08 -6.60 2.34
CA VAL A 259 -4.10 -7.85 1.59
C VAL A 259 -2.74 -8.11 0.96
N PHE A 260 -2.49 -9.35 0.59
CA PHE A 260 -1.21 -9.80 0.05
C PHE A 260 -1.42 -10.66 -1.19
N SER A 261 -0.49 -10.61 -2.13
CA SER A 261 -0.43 -11.53 -3.26
C SER A 261 1.02 -11.93 -3.54
N PRO A 262 1.29 -13.21 -3.86
CA PRO A 262 2.62 -13.66 -4.24
C PRO A 262 3.05 -13.19 -5.63
N ASP A 263 2.10 -12.88 -6.51
CA ASP A 263 2.32 -12.69 -7.96
C ASP A 263 1.51 -11.51 -8.55
N GLY A 264 0.71 -10.82 -7.73
CA GLY A 264 -0.16 -9.72 -8.15
C GLY A 264 -1.44 -10.19 -8.85
N LYS A 265 -1.70 -11.51 -8.91
CA LYS A 265 -2.88 -12.13 -9.52
C LYS A 265 -3.73 -12.83 -8.47
N ASP A 266 -3.13 -13.65 -7.62
CA ASP A 266 -3.82 -14.40 -6.57
C ASP A 266 -3.76 -13.63 -5.25
N TRP A 267 -4.81 -12.85 -4.96
CA TRP A 267 -4.86 -12.00 -3.76
C TRP A 267 -5.52 -12.71 -2.58
N GLN A 268 -4.95 -12.53 -1.39
CA GLN A 268 -5.35 -13.18 -0.14
C GLN A 268 -5.58 -12.16 0.97
N ARG A 269 -6.62 -12.41 1.76
CA ARG A 269 -6.93 -11.67 2.98
C ARG A 269 -6.00 -12.15 4.10
N ILE A 270 -5.44 -11.24 4.89
CA ILE A 270 -4.48 -11.60 5.94
C ILE A 270 -5.25 -11.78 7.25
N GLU A 271 -5.33 -13.02 7.75
CA GLU A 271 -5.99 -13.31 9.02
C GLU A 271 -5.31 -12.62 10.22
N PRO A 272 -6.08 -12.07 11.19
CA PRO A 272 -7.53 -12.22 11.38
C PRO A 272 -8.36 -11.09 10.71
N ARG A 273 -7.94 -10.59 9.54
CA ARG A 273 -8.65 -9.55 8.75
C ARG A 273 -8.91 -8.25 9.51
N THR A 274 -7.98 -7.90 10.39
CA THR A 274 -8.04 -6.67 11.18
C THR A 274 -7.95 -5.45 10.28
N THR A 275 -8.75 -4.42 10.56
CA THR A 275 -8.67 -3.13 9.88
C THR A 275 -7.24 -2.57 9.98
N PHE A 276 -6.65 -2.28 8.83
CA PHE A 276 -5.30 -1.74 8.70
C PHE A 276 -5.32 -0.21 8.72
N LEU A 277 -6.26 0.43 8.03
CA LEU A 277 -6.47 1.88 8.10
C LEU A 277 -7.86 2.16 8.68
N PRO A 278 -7.97 2.43 9.99
CA PRO A 278 -9.25 2.72 10.60
C PRO A 278 -9.75 4.11 10.24
N ARG A 279 -11.07 4.28 10.25
CA ARG A 279 -11.72 5.59 10.23
C ARG A 279 -11.37 6.37 11.50
N GLY A 280 -11.39 7.69 11.38
CA GLY A 280 -11.29 8.57 12.53
C GLY A 280 -12.54 8.54 13.41
N PRO A 281 -12.49 9.10 14.63
CA PRO A 281 -13.65 9.22 15.50
C PRO A 281 -14.76 10.05 14.83
N ALA A 282 -16.00 9.90 15.30
CA ALA A 282 -17.13 10.68 14.79
C ALA A 282 -16.82 12.19 14.78
N GLY A 283 -17.14 12.87 13.68
CA GLY A 283 -16.87 14.29 13.48
C GLY A 283 -15.46 14.65 13.01
N SER A 284 -14.51 13.69 12.99
CA SER A 284 -13.20 13.91 12.35
C SER A 284 -13.31 13.94 10.83
N TRP A 285 -12.32 14.57 10.18
CA TRP A 285 -12.24 14.76 8.73
C TRP A 285 -12.30 13.46 7.92
N ASN A 286 -11.95 12.34 8.54
CA ASN A 286 -11.90 11.00 7.97
C ASN A 286 -12.85 10.01 8.69
N SER A 287 -13.95 10.52 9.26
CA SER A 287 -14.87 9.74 10.09
C SER A 287 -15.70 8.70 9.33
N HIS A 288 -15.91 8.84 8.02
CA HIS A 288 -16.77 7.93 7.24
C HIS A 288 -16.03 7.19 6.14
N TRP A 289 -15.02 7.80 5.53
CA TRP A 289 -14.23 7.19 4.46
C TRP A 289 -12.75 7.44 4.71
N VAL A 290 -11.96 6.37 4.67
CA VAL A 290 -10.51 6.41 4.52
C VAL A 290 -10.09 5.57 3.32
N CYS A 291 -9.18 6.07 2.49
CA CYS A 291 -8.56 5.35 1.39
C CYS A 291 -7.18 5.91 1.06
N THR A 292 -6.26 5.08 0.59
CA THR A 292 -4.88 5.48 0.25
C THR A 292 -4.80 6.21 -1.10
N GLY A 293 -3.64 6.81 -1.36
CA GLY A 293 -3.22 7.10 -2.72
C GLY A 293 -2.99 5.82 -3.54
N SER A 294 -2.70 5.98 -4.82
CA SER A 294 -2.61 4.91 -5.80
C SER A 294 -1.21 4.30 -5.97
N ASN A 295 -0.31 4.51 -5.01
CA ASN A 295 1.09 4.12 -5.10
C ASN A 295 1.62 3.61 -3.75
N PRO A 296 2.75 2.87 -3.73
CA PRO A 296 3.35 2.41 -2.47
C PRO A 296 3.68 3.61 -1.56
N PRO A 297 3.60 3.46 -0.23
CA PRO A 297 3.95 4.53 0.69
C PRO A 297 5.45 4.87 0.55
N PRO A 298 5.83 6.14 0.29
CA PRO A 298 7.23 6.52 0.25
C PRO A 298 7.93 6.26 1.57
N VAL A 299 9.20 5.87 1.48
CA VAL A 299 10.12 5.80 2.62
C VAL A 299 10.67 7.20 2.86
N TYR A 300 10.42 7.76 4.04
CA TYR A 300 10.92 9.08 4.43
C TYR A 300 11.22 9.12 5.92
N ASN A 301 12.45 9.55 6.28
CA ASN A 301 12.97 9.55 7.65
C ASN A 301 12.79 8.19 8.35
N ASP A 302 13.25 7.11 7.72
CA ASP A 302 13.19 5.73 8.21
C ASP A 302 11.79 5.19 8.54
N ARG A 303 10.75 5.75 7.89
CA ARG A 303 9.35 5.37 8.06
C ARG A 303 8.62 5.29 6.74
N LEU A 304 7.57 4.48 6.69
CA LEU A 304 6.60 4.49 5.59
C LEU A 304 5.59 5.62 5.80
N TRP A 305 5.35 6.42 4.78
CA TRP A 305 4.38 7.51 4.79
C TRP A 305 3.17 7.16 3.91
N TRP A 306 2.04 6.89 4.55
CA TRP A 306 0.79 6.52 3.89
C TRP A 306 -0.07 7.76 3.70
N PHE A 307 -0.05 8.34 2.50
CA PHE A 307 -0.95 9.43 2.17
C PHE A 307 -2.35 8.89 1.85
N LEU A 308 -3.37 9.58 2.34
CA LEU A 308 -4.75 9.09 2.31
C LEU A 308 -5.78 10.21 2.15
N SER A 309 -6.91 9.90 1.52
CA SER A 309 -8.09 10.75 1.56
C SER A 309 -8.95 10.42 2.77
N GLY A 310 -9.51 11.45 3.39
CA GLY A 310 -10.52 11.34 4.43
C GLY A 310 -11.81 12.04 4.01
N ARG A 311 -12.95 11.47 4.40
CA ARG A 311 -14.26 12.12 4.26
C ARG A 311 -15.12 12.03 5.50
N THR A 312 -15.93 13.07 5.74
CA THR A 312 -16.97 13.08 6.78
C THR A 312 -18.29 12.44 6.32
N ALA A 313 -18.37 11.96 5.08
CA ALA A 313 -19.54 11.29 4.54
C ALA A 313 -19.16 10.34 3.39
N CYS A 314 -20.00 9.33 3.15
CA CYS A 314 -19.87 8.39 2.03
C CYS A 314 -20.90 8.68 0.92
N HIS A 315 -21.46 7.65 0.27
CA HIS A 315 -22.23 7.77 -0.96
C HIS A 315 -23.63 8.36 -0.75
N GLY A 316 -24.22 8.17 0.43
CA GLY A 316 -25.59 8.60 0.74
C GLY A 316 -25.75 10.10 1.02
N ILE A 317 -24.65 10.80 1.35
CA ILE A 317 -24.69 12.21 1.79
C ILE A 317 -23.92 13.08 0.78
N ARG A 318 -24.62 14.06 0.18
CA ARG A 318 -24.06 14.93 -0.86
C ARG A 318 -23.50 16.23 -0.26
N GLN A 319 -22.53 16.83 -0.96
CA GLN A 319 -22.01 18.17 -0.63
C GLN A 319 -23.14 19.21 -0.53
N PRO A 320 -23.02 20.23 0.34
CA PRO A 320 -21.80 20.67 1.04
C PRO A 320 -21.43 19.89 2.30
N ASP A 321 -22.19 18.86 2.68
CA ASP A 321 -22.09 18.20 3.99
C ASP A 321 -20.94 17.17 4.12
N SER A 322 -20.17 16.97 3.04
CA SER A 322 -19.02 16.06 3.00
C SER A 322 -17.72 16.86 2.87
N LEU A 323 -17.02 17.02 3.99
CA LEU A 323 -15.64 17.48 4.01
C LEU A 323 -14.76 16.43 3.34
N LYS A 324 -13.82 16.87 2.51
CA LYS A 324 -12.86 16.00 1.81
C LYS A 324 -11.48 16.62 1.91
N GLU A 325 -10.58 15.90 2.56
CA GLU A 325 -9.23 16.36 2.87
C GLU A 325 -8.22 15.23 2.66
N ILE A 326 -6.95 15.60 2.62
CA ILE A 326 -5.84 14.67 2.46
C ILE A 326 -5.01 14.71 3.73
N GLY A 327 -4.72 13.54 4.28
CA GLY A 327 -3.85 13.38 5.44
C GLY A 327 -2.79 12.34 5.21
N VAL A 328 -2.10 11.99 6.30
CA VAL A 328 -1.01 11.03 6.27
C VAL A 328 -1.01 10.17 7.52
N ALA A 329 -0.57 8.92 7.38
CA ALA A 329 -0.24 8.03 8.47
C ALA A 329 1.21 7.57 8.33
N SER A 330 1.89 7.26 9.44
CA SER A 330 3.26 6.76 9.40
C SER A 330 3.39 5.36 10.02
N GLY A 331 4.14 4.50 9.34
CA GLY A 331 4.39 3.11 9.73
C GLY A 331 5.88 2.79 9.80
N ARG A 332 6.20 1.67 10.44
CA ARG A 332 7.54 1.08 10.41
C ARG A 332 7.77 0.44 9.04
N ILE A 333 8.98 0.58 8.48
CA ILE A 333 9.39 -0.16 7.28
C ILE A 333 9.26 -1.67 7.56
N ASP A 334 8.63 -2.39 6.64
CA ASP A 334 8.28 -3.82 6.75
C ASP A 334 7.40 -4.19 7.96
N GLY A 335 6.88 -3.20 8.68
CA GLY A 335 6.15 -3.39 9.92
C GLY A 335 4.67 -3.66 9.76
N PHE A 336 4.21 -4.14 8.60
CA PHE A 336 2.78 -4.27 8.28
C PHE A 336 2.05 -5.29 9.17
N ALA A 337 2.73 -6.40 9.48
CA ALA A 337 2.27 -7.44 10.39
C ALA A 337 3.48 -8.03 11.14
N SER A 338 3.23 -8.71 12.25
CA SER A 338 4.25 -9.50 12.95
C SER A 338 3.72 -10.85 13.40
N LEU A 339 4.60 -11.83 13.53
CA LEU A 339 4.36 -13.05 14.28
C LEU A 339 4.73 -12.77 15.73
N THR A 340 3.77 -12.95 16.64
CA THR A 340 3.85 -12.45 18.02
C THR A 340 3.74 -13.59 19.04
N THR A 341 4.52 -13.49 20.12
CA THR A 341 4.49 -14.38 21.29
C THR A 341 4.11 -13.63 22.57
N THR A 342 3.66 -14.38 23.58
CA THR A 342 3.43 -13.86 24.94
C THR A 342 4.62 -14.21 25.86
N GLU A 343 4.48 -13.99 27.16
CA GLU A 343 5.49 -14.38 28.18
C GLU A 343 5.83 -15.87 28.17
N GLN A 344 4.88 -16.74 27.80
CA GLN A 344 5.13 -18.18 27.71
C GLN A 344 6.03 -18.57 26.52
N GLY A 345 6.25 -17.63 25.59
CA GLY A 345 7.02 -17.84 24.38
C GLY A 345 6.35 -18.70 23.33
N GLY A 346 7.11 -18.96 22.27
CA GLY A 346 6.68 -19.71 21.10
C GLY A 346 7.80 -19.81 20.07
N TRP A 347 7.55 -20.51 18.98
CA TRP A 347 8.57 -20.70 17.95
C TRP A 347 7.97 -20.86 16.55
N ILE A 348 8.83 -20.62 15.56
CA ILE A 348 8.51 -20.69 14.14
C ILE A 348 9.70 -21.31 13.42
N ARG A 349 9.43 -22.28 12.55
CA ARG A 349 10.42 -22.89 11.67
C ARG A 349 10.12 -22.54 10.22
N THR A 350 11.12 -22.06 9.50
CA THR A 350 11.01 -21.84 8.05
C THR A 350 10.94 -23.19 7.32
N ARG A 351 10.37 -23.18 6.12
CA ARG A 351 10.64 -24.25 5.14
C ARG A 351 12.14 -24.25 4.82
N PRO A 352 12.74 -25.42 4.51
CA PRO A 352 14.12 -25.45 4.03
C PRO A 352 14.26 -24.63 2.74
N PHE A 353 15.33 -23.83 2.66
CA PHE A 353 15.63 -23.00 1.50
C PHE A 353 17.14 -22.87 1.30
N LEU A 354 17.56 -22.52 0.09
CA LEU A 354 18.96 -22.28 -0.23
C LEU A 354 19.40 -20.95 0.39
N TRP A 355 20.42 -20.97 1.25
CA TRP A 355 20.97 -19.73 1.81
C TRP A 355 21.78 -18.98 0.74
N PRO A 356 21.41 -17.75 0.38
CA PRO A 356 22.11 -16.99 -0.67
C PRO A 356 23.52 -16.56 -0.26
N GLY A 357 23.84 -16.57 1.04
CA GLY A 357 25.07 -16.03 1.61
C GLY A 357 24.81 -14.81 2.49
N GLY A 358 25.86 -14.28 3.10
CA GLY A 358 25.77 -13.16 4.02
C GLY A 358 25.24 -13.54 5.40
N GLU A 359 24.78 -12.54 6.16
CA GLU A 359 24.30 -12.72 7.54
C GLU A 359 22.77 -12.66 7.64
N LEU A 360 22.21 -13.22 8.72
CA LEU A 360 20.78 -13.13 8.99
C LEU A 360 20.44 -11.83 9.70
N ASP A 361 19.70 -10.98 9.03
CA ASP A 361 19.10 -9.79 9.62
C ASP A 361 17.62 -10.06 9.94
N ILE A 362 17.18 -9.62 11.12
CA ILE A 362 15.76 -9.66 11.52
C ILE A 362 15.22 -8.25 11.70
N ASN A 363 13.94 -8.07 11.37
CA ASN A 363 13.16 -6.90 11.76
C ASN A 363 12.21 -7.28 12.89
N ALA A 364 12.46 -6.76 14.10
CA ALA A 364 11.75 -7.21 15.29
C ALA A 364 11.62 -6.16 16.40
N ASP A 365 10.68 -6.44 17.31
CA ASP A 365 10.43 -5.68 18.53
C ASP A 365 10.19 -6.66 19.70
N THR A 366 10.88 -6.46 20.82
CA THR A 366 10.84 -7.36 22.00
C THR A 366 10.17 -6.71 23.22
N ARG A 367 9.32 -5.71 22.96
CA ARG A 367 8.35 -5.24 23.95
C ARG A 367 7.19 -6.22 24.04
N ARG A 368 6.74 -6.52 25.26
CA ARG A 368 5.47 -7.26 25.50
C ARG A 368 4.22 -6.57 24.94
N SER A 369 4.30 -5.26 24.70
CA SER A 369 3.21 -4.47 24.10
C SER A 369 3.77 -3.28 23.35
N MET A 370 3.25 -3.03 22.16
CA MET A 370 3.68 -1.91 21.30
C MET A 370 3.34 -0.53 21.86
N THR A 371 2.45 -0.44 22.85
CA THR A 371 2.14 0.82 23.55
C THR A 371 3.19 1.19 24.60
N MET A 372 4.10 0.27 24.92
CA MET A 372 5.19 0.54 25.86
C MET A 372 6.28 1.40 25.24
N ASP A 373 6.94 2.18 26.10
CA ASP A 373 8.11 2.95 25.71
C ASP A 373 9.24 2.01 25.22
N PRO A 374 9.85 2.29 24.05
CA PRO A 374 10.83 1.42 23.38
C PRO A 374 12.09 1.14 24.20
N ARG A 375 12.35 1.90 25.28
CA ARG A 375 13.46 1.64 26.20
C ARG A 375 13.18 0.46 27.13
N PHE A 376 11.93 0.04 27.29
CA PHE A 376 11.54 -1.07 28.16
C PHE A 376 11.20 -2.31 27.33
N VAL A 377 12.23 -3.09 27.05
CA VAL A 377 12.12 -4.41 26.45
C VAL A 377 12.21 -5.49 27.53
N SER A 378 11.39 -6.52 27.40
CA SER A 378 11.32 -7.63 28.36
C SER A 378 11.51 -8.99 27.68
N GLY A 379 11.19 -9.06 26.39
CA GLY A 379 11.32 -10.25 25.57
C GLY A 379 12.72 -10.54 25.07
N GLU A 380 12.81 -11.60 24.29
CA GLU A 380 13.96 -11.91 23.45
C GLU A 380 13.58 -12.73 22.21
N ILE A 381 14.44 -12.67 21.19
CA ILE A 381 14.44 -13.59 20.06
C ILE A 381 15.82 -14.26 19.97
N ARG A 382 15.83 -15.57 19.78
CA ARG A 382 17.00 -16.38 19.44
C ARG A 382 16.71 -17.17 18.17
N VAL A 383 17.76 -17.48 17.42
CA VAL A 383 17.64 -18.25 16.18
C VAL A 383 18.56 -19.45 16.23
N GLU A 384 18.03 -20.59 15.80
CA GLU A 384 18.77 -21.80 15.52
C GLU A 384 18.75 -22.11 14.03
N VAL A 385 19.88 -22.59 13.49
CA VAL A 385 20.03 -22.93 12.08
C VAL A 385 20.14 -24.44 11.92
N LEU A 386 19.23 -25.00 11.14
CA LEU A 386 19.17 -26.41 10.80
C LEU A 386 19.78 -26.67 9.42
N ASP A 387 20.41 -27.83 9.24
CA ASP A 387 20.81 -28.34 7.93
C ASP A 387 19.64 -28.99 7.16
N GLU A 388 19.93 -29.51 5.97
CA GLU A 388 18.97 -30.20 5.10
C GLU A 388 18.31 -31.44 5.72
N ASN A 389 18.92 -32.02 6.76
CA ASN A 389 18.40 -33.18 7.49
C ASN A 389 17.61 -32.75 8.74
N GLY A 390 17.48 -31.44 9.00
CA GLY A 390 16.84 -30.90 10.18
C GLY A 390 17.71 -30.95 11.44
N ALA A 391 19.01 -31.23 11.32
CA ALA A 391 19.93 -31.24 12.45
C ALA A 391 20.53 -29.84 12.67
N VAL A 392 20.73 -29.45 13.92
CA VAL A 392 21.33 -28.16 14.27
C VAL A 392 22.77 -28.09 13.76
N ILE A 393 23.10 -27.04 13.01
CA ILE A 393 24.47 -26.84 12.54
C ILE A 393 25.37 -26.49 13.75
N PRO A 394 26.49 -27.21 13.97
CA PRO A 394 27.36 -26.96 15.12
C PRO A 394 27.83 -25.50 15.21
N GLY A 395 27.55 -24.86 16.35
CA GLY A 395 27.85 -23.45 16.63
C GLY A 395 26.75 -22.46 16.24
N LEU A 396 25.65 -22.93 15.63
CA LEU A 396 24.49 -22.11 15.26
C LEU A 396 23.20 -22.56 15.98
N SER A 397 23.35 -23.03 17.22
CA SER A 397 22.21 -23.40 18.08
C SER A 397 21.58 -22.18 18.75
N ARG A 398 20.35 -22.32 19.23
CA ARG A 398 19.67 -21.24 19.98
C ARG A 398 20.42 -20.80 21.25
N ASP A 399 21.11 -21.73 21.90
CA ASP A 399 21.87 -21.48 23.13
C ASP A 399 23.17 -20.71 22.84
N ALA A 400 23.76 -20.93 21.66
CA ALA A 400 24.91 -20.17 21.18
C ALA A 400 24.52 -18.82 20.56
N CYS A 401 23.25 -18.62 20.20
CA CYS A 401 22.74 -17.38 19.63
C CYS A 401 22.77 -16.25 20.66
N GLN A 402 23.26 -15.07 20.30
CA GLN A 402 23.12 -13.89 21.16
C GLN A 402 21.66 -13.41 21.11
N PRO A 403 21.00 -13.21 22.27
CA PRO A 403 19.60 -12.85 22.29
C PRO A 403 19.39 -11.44 21.75
N PHE A 404 18.47 -11.29 20.80
CA PHE A 404 17.98 -9.98 20.41
C PHE A 404 17.00 -9.45 21.44
N ARG A 405 17.23 -8.23 21.96
CA ARG A 405 16.44 -7.58 23.02
C ARG A 405 16.30 -6.08 22.78
N ARG A 406 15.68 -5.67 21.68
CA ARG A 406 15.48 -4.26 21.29
C ARG A 406 14.17 -4.06 20.52
N ASP A 407 13.84 -2.79 20.28
CA ASP A 407 13.01 -2.36 19.15
C ASP A 407 13.95 -1.73 18.12
N LYS A 408 14.20 -2.45 17.01
CA LYS A 408 15.09 -2.00 15.94
C LYS A 408 14.60 -2.57 14.62
N GLY A 409 14.73 -1.80 13.53
CA GLY A 409 14.54 -2.27 12.14
C GLY A 409 15.46 -3.46 11.84
N LEU A 410 16.41 -3.34 10.92
CA LEU A 410 17.30 -4.47 10.66
C LEU A 410 18.33 -4.67 11.79
N HIS A 411 18.46 -5.91 12.23
CA HIS A 411 19.47 -6.35 13.18
C HIS A 411 20.06 -7.70 12.81
N THR A 412 21.39 -7.71 12.62
CA THR A 412 22.16 -8.91 12.35
C THR A 412 22.25 -9.82 13.57
N MET A 413 21.74 -11.04 13.43
CA MET A 413 21.86 -12.10 14.42
C MET A 413 23.27 -12.65 14.46
N THR A 414 23.77 -12.95 15.66
CA THR A 414 25.13 -13.47 15.87
C THR A 414 25.11 -14.65 16.82
N TRP A 415 26.11 -15.53 16.71
CA TRP A 415 26.35 -16.64 17.63
C TRP A 415 27.75 -16.47 18.22
N THR A 416 27.99 -17.01 19.41
CA THR A 416 29.23 -16.76 20.20
C THR A 416 30.52 -16.78 19.39
N ASP A 417 30.70 -17.79 18.53
CA ASP A 417 31.92 -17.98 17.73
C ASP A 417 31.65 -18.22 16.23
N LYS A 418 30.42 -17.96 15.76
CA LYS A 418 30.01 -18.25 14.38
C LYS A 418 28.99 -17.26 13.83
N ASN A 419 28.91 -17.23 12.52
CA ASN A 419 28.00 -16.44 11.72
C ASN A 419 27.45 -17.29 10.55
N MET A 420 26.59 -16.70 9.72
CA MET A 420 25.94 -17.42 8.62
C MET A 420 26.66 -17.26 7.28
N ALA A 421 27.68 -16.40 7.20
CA ALA A 421 28.40 -16.11 5.96
C ALA A 421 28.96 -17.36 5.25
N SER A 422 29.42 -18.37 6.01
CA SER A 422 29.97 -19.62 5.44
C SER A 422 28.92 -20.62 4.94
N LEU A 423 27.63 -20.31 5.04
CA LEU A 423 26.54 -21.22 4.65
C LEU A 423 26.02 -20.99 3.23
N ALA A 424 26.63 -20.07 2.47
CA ALA A 424 26.21 -19.78 1.11
C ALA A 424 26.10 -21.07 0.26
N GLY A 425 24.97 -21.22 -0.43
CA GLY A 425 24.68 -22.38 -1.28
C GLY A 425 24.31 -23.66 -0.52
N ARG A 426 24.16 -23.63 0.80
CA ARG A 426 23.63 -24.76 1.58
C ARG A 426 22.13 -24.61 1.77
N THR A 427 21.40 -25.72 1.72
CA THR A 427 20.00 -25.77 2.15
C THR A 427 19.95 -25.73 3.66
N ILE A 428 19.22 -24.77 4.21
CA ILE A 428 19.05 -24.58 5.65
C ILE A 428 17.58 -24.34 6.01
N ALA A 429 17.24 -24.48 7.28
CA ALA A 429 16.02 -23.92 7.85
C ALA A 429 16.35 -23.10 9.11
N LEU A 430 15.58 -22.04 9.35
CA LEU A 430 15.72 -21.19 10.52
C LEU A 430 14.61 -21.51 11.53
N VAL A 431 14.97 -21.63 12.79
CA VAL A 431 14.02 -21.76 13.91
C VAL A 431 14.13 -20.51 14.78
N PHE A 432 13.12 -19.66 14.73
CA PHE A 432 12.98 -18.50 15.59
C PHE A 432 12.34 -18.93 16.90
N VAL A 433 13.03 -18.77 18.01
CA VAL A 433 12.52 -18.98 19.37
C VAL A 433 12.30 -17.63 20.02
N MET A 434 11.09 -17.37 20.48
CA MET A 434 10.63 -16.03 20.80
C MET A 434 9.91 -15.99 22.15
N HIS A 435 10.17 -14.96 22.95
CA HIS A 435 9.45 -14.66 24.19
C HIS A 435 9.11 -13.17 24.20
N GLU A 436 7.84 -12.82 24.46
CA GLU A 436 7.33 -11.43 24.44
C GLU A 436 7.87 -10.60 23.26
N ALA A 437 7.76 -11.16 22.05
CA ALA A 437 8.38 -10.57 20.86
C ALA A 437 7.45 -10.57 19.65
N HIS A 438 7.73 -9.62 18.76
CA HIS A 438 7.09 -9.37 17.48
C HIS A 438 8.15 -9.48 16.38
N LEU A 439 8.08 -10.52 15.54
CA LEU A 439 8.93 -10.68 14.35
C LEU A 439 8.17 -10.19 13.13
N TYR A 440 8.63 -9.11 12.49
CA TYR A 440 8.01 -8.53 11.30
C TYR A 440 8.51 -9.18 10.01
N GLY A 441 9.74 -9.67 10.02
CA GLY A 441 10.37 -10.33 8.89
C GLY A 441 11.85 -10.60 9.13
N PHE A 442 12.48 -11.25 8.16
CA PHE A 442 13.92 -11.49 8.15
C PHE A 442 14.46 -11.41 6.73
N GLU A 443 15.74 -11.11 6.60
CA GLU A 443 16.44 -11.12 5.33
C GLU A 443 17.91 -11.51 5.47
N ASN A 444 18.59 -11.78 4.35
CA ASN A 444 20.04 -11.84 4.36
C ASN A 444 20.64 -10.46 4.04
N SER A 445 21.60 -10.01 4.85
CA SER A 445 22.44 -8.87 4.51
C SER A 445 23.56 -9.30 3.56
N ALA A 446 23.95 -8.41 2.65
CA ALA A 446 25.02 -8.66 1.67
C ALA A 446 26.42 -8.64 2.31
#